data_AF-A0A640VR26-F1
#
_entry.id   AF-A0A640VR26-F1
#
_cell.length_a   1.000
_cell.length_b   1.000
_cell.length_c   1.000
_cell.angle_alpha   90.00
_cell.angle_beta   90.00
_cell.angle_gamma   90.00
#
_symmetry.space_group_name_H-M   'P 1'
#
loop_
_entity.id
_entity.type
_entity.pdbx_description
1 polymer ?
#
loop_
_entity_poly.entity_id
_entity_poly.type
_entity_poly.pdbx_seq_one_letter_code
_entity_poly.pdbx_strand_id
1 'polypeptide(L)'
;MFTPVIPSSGLSGWRFLQRTYDSQLENFSSSAQVARSTDYFMQNIDKVKTAEDLTSDRRLLEVALGAFGIQDDIDNRFFIKKILEEGTTAQDSLANRFSDNRYKEFSEAFGLGPGETPQVGTEGFAAEIVARFQASSFEVSAGQQDDTMRVALYAQRVLVELASPPSKSPERLAAEAVAEAVSDFATSVSEDIEYFENRIADVETPEDLRDDPRLLKIALGAFGLTEDYDAIVGFEPSAEVPESPEWIKIKEVLEEGSISIVARANELDNPAYADLSRAFGFGIAETFQPNKRGFGERITDLYIEQNFPMPDDIAFDGVVTVTDGVFELEPFRSDDISNDAKWFTLMGEPPLRALFEGALNLPSEFGQVDIDQQLSVFKERAQTIFGSDQVNQFSDPEKLDELITRYVVRSQISSFNAGSSSASIALTLLQS
;
A
#
# COMPACT_ATOMS: atom_id res chain seq x y z
N MET A 1 22.03 -5.31 27.20
CA MET A 1 21.01 -5.76 26.23
C MET A 1 19.67 -5.49 26.88
N PHE A 2 18.72 -4.84 26.20
CA PHE A 2 17.37 -4.71 26.75
C PHE A 2 16.71 -6.08 26.72
N THR A 3 15.93 -6.40 27.73
CA THR A 3 15.17 -7.65 27.81
C THR A 3 13.74 -7.26 28.15
N PRO A 4 12.74 -7.73 27.39
CA PRO A 4 11.34 -7.48 27.73
C PRO A 4 11.05 -7.86 29.18
N VAL A 5 10.09 -7.22 29.82
CA VAL A 5 9.70 -7.50 31.20
C VAL A 5 8.37 -8.25 31.16
N ILE A 6 8.39 -9.49 31.63
CA ILE A 6 7.21 -10.35 31.75
C ILE A 6 7.12 -10.80 33.22
N PRO A 7 6.35 -10.09 34.08
CA PRO A 7 6.42 -10.26 35.53
C PRO A 7 5.86 -11.60 36.03
N SER A 8 5.05 -12.27 35.20
CA SER A 8 4.43 -13.56 35.49
C SER A 8 4.12 -14.26 34.18
N SER A 9 4.14 -15.60 34.16
CA SER A 9 3.64 -16.38 33.01
C SER A 9 2.11 -16.33 32.90
N GLY A 10 1.56 -16.78 31.76
CA GLY A 10 0.11 -16.90 31.56
C GLY A 10 -0.62 -15.55 31.44
N LEU A 11 -1.93 -15.53 31.73
CA LEU A 11 -2.79 -14.41 31.36
C LEU A 11 -2.37 -13.07 32.00
N SER A 12 -1.91 -13.08 33.26
CA SER A 12 -1.44 -11.86 33.93
C SER A 12 -0.19 -11.26 33.26
N GLY A 13 0.71 -12.12 32.79
CA GLY A 13 1.86 -11.72 31.97
C GLY A 13 1.44 -11.11 30.65
N TRP A 14 0.53 -11.79 29.95
CA TRP A 14 -0.01 -11.30 28.68
C TRP A 14 -0.66 -9.92 28.80
N ARG A 15 -1.53 -9.71 29.80
CA ARG A 15 -2.15 -8.39 30.04
C ARG A 15 -1.14 -7.32 30.42
N PHE A 16 -0.06 -7.66 31.11
CA PHE A 16 1.02 -6.72 31.39
C PHE A 16 1.77 -6.34 30.11
N LEU A 17 2.13 -7.34 29.30
CA LEU A 17 2.85 -7.18 28.04
C LEU A 17 2.03 -6.33 27.06
N GLN A 18 0.74 -6.61 26.87
CA GLN A 18 -0.15 -5.81 26.04
C GLN A 18 -0.16 -4.33 26.42
N ARG A 19 -0.27 -4.01 27.72
CA ARG A 19 -0.31 -2.61 28.19
C ARG A 19 1.02 -1.88 28.09
N THR A 20 2.13 -2.62 28.01
CA THR A 20 3.48 -2.05 28.02
C THR A 20 4.21 -2.26 26.70
N TYR A 21 3.57 -2.88 25.71
CA TYR A 21 4.17 -3.33 24.46
C TYR A 21 4.91 -2.19 23.76
N ASP A 22 4.22 -1.08 23.47
CA ASP A 22 4.80 0.04 22.71
C ASP A 22 6.05 0.60 23.38
N SER A 23 5.98 0.86 24.70
CA SER A 23 7.12 1.40 25.45
C SER A 23 8.27 0.40 25.54
N GLN A 24 7.98 -0.89 25.71
CA GLN A 24 9.02 -1.91 25.75
C GLN A 24 9.68 -2.14 24.39
N LEU A 25 8.89 -2.11 23.31
CA LEU A 25 9.37 -2.21 21.94
C LEU A 25 10.26 -1.01 21.60
N GLU A 26 9.82 0.21 21.91
CA GLU A 26 10.61 1.43 21.68
C GLU A 26 11.99 1.37 22.38
N ASN A 27 12.00 0.97 23.65
CA ASN A 27 13.24 0.81 24.42
C ASN A 27 14.13 -0.32 23.87
N PHE A 28 13.53 -1.43 23.41
CA PHE A 28 14.24 -2.53 22.78
C PHE A 28 14.87 -2.11 21.45
N SER A 29 14.09 -1.46 20.58
CA SER A 29 14.52 -0.95 19.28
C SER A 29 15.64 0.09 19.42
N SER A 30 15.59 0.92 20.46
CA SER A 30 16.63 1.91 20.77
C SER A 30 17.89 1.30 21.40
N SER A 31 17.92 -0.01 21.67
CA SER A 31 19.10 -0.65 22.23
C SER A 31 20.27 -0.61 21.25
N ALA A 32 21.48 -0.42 21.77
CA ALA A 32 22.67 -0.19 20.93
C ALA A 32 22.96 -1.31 19.92
N GLN A 33 22.51 -2.55 20.15
CA GLN A 33 22.70 -3.65 19.21
C GLN A 33 21.69 -3.59 18.07
N VAL A 34 20.40 -3.39 18.38
CA VAL A 34 19.33 -3.30 17.39
C VAL A 34 19.57 -2.08 16.51
N ALA A 35 19.79 -0.91 17.11
CA ALA A 35 20.06 0.34 16.40
C ALA A 35 21.24 0.22 15.41
N ARG A 36 22.38 -0.37 15.83
CA ARG A 36 23.54 -0.55 14.92
C ARG A 36 23.26 -1.49 13.75
N SER A 37 22.36 -2.44 13.92
CA SER A 37 22.00 -3.41 12.87
C SER A 37 21.04 -2.77 11.89
N THR A 38 20.01 -2.07 12.39
CA THR A 38 19.03 -1.36 11.57
C THR A 38 19.65 -0.17 10.84
N ASP A 39 20.55 0.59 11.47
CA ASP A 39 21.27 1.70 10.82
C ASP A 39 22.14 1.21 9.67
N TYR A 40 22.83 0.08 9.87
CA TYR A 40 23.64 -0.51 8.82
C TYR A 40 22.79 -1.03 7.67
N PHE A 41 21.66 -1.66 7.97
CA PHE A 41 20.71 -2.12 6.97
C PHE A 41 20.22 -0.95 6.12
N MET A 42 19.69 0.10 6.74
CA MET A 42 19.19 1.30 6.02
C MET A 42 20.25 1.96 5.15
N GLN A 43 21.53 1.99 5.56
CA GLN A 43 22.61 2.63 4.80
C GLN A 43 23.15 1.78 3.63
N ASN A 44 22.89 0.47 3.61
CA ASN A 44 23.57 -0.44 2.69
C ASN A 44 22.64 -1.30 1.86
N ILE A 45 21.37 -1.47 2.26
CA ILE A 45 20.45 -2.37 1.57
C ILE A 45 20.23 -1.97 0.10
N ASP A 46 20.19 -0.68 -0.24
CA ASP A 46 19.98 -0.20 -1.61
C ASP A 46 21.06 -0.66 -2.62
N LYS A 47 22.22 -1.09 -2.11
CA LYS A 47 23.33 -1.62 -2.92
C LYS A 47 23.10 -3.07 -3.35
N VAL A 48 22.19 -3.79 -2.69
CA VAL A 48 21.85 -5.18 -3.01
C VAL A 48 21.04 -5.20 -4.30
N LYS A 49 21.50 -5.98 -5.29
CA LYS A 49 20.80 -6.18 -6.56
C LYS A 49 20.49 -7.65 -6.83
N THR A 50 21.14 -8.55 -6.12
CA THR A 50 21.02 -10.00 -6.31
C THR A 50 20.94 -10.73 -4.96
N ALA A 51 20.47 -11.99 -5.00
CA ALA A 51 20.49 -12.88 -3.85
C ALA A 51 21.91 -13.11 -3.28
N GLU A 52 22.94 -13.11 -4.14
CA GLU A 52 24.34 -13.21 -3.72
C GLU A 52 24.78 -11.98 -2.93
N ASP A 53 24.39 -10.77 -3.36
CA ASP A 53 24.74 -9.52 -2.65
C ASP A 53 24.18 -9.53 -1.22
N LEU A 54 22.92 -9.95 -1.07
CA LEU A 54 22.25 -10.03 0.23
C LEU A 54 22.90 -11.09 1.13
N THR A 55 23.15 -12.29 0.61
CA THR A 55 23.63 -13.43 1.42
C THR A 55 25.14 -13.38 1.71
N SER A 56 25.89 -12.59 0.95
CA SER A 56 27.31 -12.35 1.19
C SER A 56 27.54 -11.41 2.37
N ASP A 57 26.68 -10.40 2.56
CA ASP A 57 26.74 -9.49 3.71
C ASP A 57 25.95 -10.06 4.90
N ARG A 58 26.66 -10.61 5.88
CA ARG A 58 26.05 -11.21 7.07
C ARG A 58 25.18 -10.23 7.86
N ARG A 59 25.52 -8.94 7.90
CA ARG A 59 24.79 -7.95 8.70
C ARG A 59 23.47 -7.58 8.03
N LEU A 60 23.46 -7.51 6.68
CA LEU A 60 22.21 -7.37 5.93
C LEU A 60 21.35 -8.63 6.10
N LEU A 61 21.96 -9.80 5.94
CA LEU A 61 21.28 -11.08 6.07
C LEU A 61 20.68 -11.30 7.47
N GLU A 62 21.34 -10.84 8.54
CA GLU A 62 20.83 -10.92 9.92
C GLU A 62 19.51 -10.16 10.09
N VAL A 63 19.45 -8.92 9.61
CA VAL A 63 18.23 -8.11 9.67
C VAL A 63 17.16 -8.69 8.76
N ALA A 64 17.54 -9.08 7.54
CA ALA A 64 16.64 -9.66 6.55
C ALA A 64 15.98 -10.95 7.06
N LEU A 65 16.75 -11.95 7.52
CA LEU A 65 16.19 -13.20 8.06
C LEU A 65 15.44 -12.99 9.37
N GLY A 66 15.94 -12.08 10.22
CA GLY A 66 15.27 -11.75 11.48
C GLY A 66 13.90 -11.12 11.28
N ALA A 67 13.69 -10.32 10.21
CA ALA A 67 12.39 -9.75 9.88
C ALA A 67 11.29 -10.80 9.61
N PHE A 68 11.68 -12.00 9.15
CA PHE A 68 10.77 -13.11 8.86
C PHE A 68 10.85 -14.23 9.90
N GLY A 69 11.58 -14.01 11.02
CA GLY A 69 11.69 -14.99 12.10
C GLY A 69 12.47 -16.27 11.73
N ILE A 70 13.27 -16.24 10.67
CA ILE A 70 14.09 -17.36 10.17
C ILE A 70 15.59 -17.13 10.43
N GLN A 71 15.91 -16.37 11.49
CA GLN A 71 17.28 -15.99 11.85
C GLN A 71 18.19 -17.18 12.18
N ASP A 72 17.64 -18.33 12.56
CA ASP A 72 18.41 -19.53 12.91
C ASP A 72 19.15 -20.11 11.68
N ASP A 73 18.74 -19.73 10.46
CA ASP A 73 19.37 -20.13 9.20
C ASP A 73 20.45 -19.17 8.68
N ILE A 74 20.92 -18.25 9.52
CA ILE A 74 21.98 -17.28 9.15
C ILE A 74 23.27 -17.95 8.62
N ASP A 75 23.52 -19.21 9.01
CA ASP A 75 24.67 -20.00 8.56
C ASP A 75 24.36 -20.86 7.32
N ASN A 76 23.08 -21.04 6.96
CA ASN A 76 22.61 -21.82 5.80
C ASN A 76 22.57 -20.99 4.50
N ARG A 77 23.62 -20.19 4.25
CA ARG A 77 23.66 -19.19 3.16
C ARG A 77 23.32 -19.73 1.79
N PHE A 78 23.82 -20.93 1.43
CA PHE A 78 23.53 -21.53 0.12
C PHE A 78 22.03 -21.82 -0.06
N PHE A 79 21.37 -22.30 0.99
CA PHE A 79 19.95 -22.60 0.98
C PHE A 79 19.12 -21.31 0.84
N ILE A 80 19.44 -20.29 1.65
CA ILE A 80 18.77 -18.99 1.59
C ILE A 80 18.97 -18.31 0.23
N LYS A 81 20.20 -18.34 -0.30
CA LYS A 81 20.50 -17.83 -1.63
C LYS A 81 19.65 -18.53 -2.68
N LYS A 82 19.57 -19.85 -2.63
CA LYS A 82 18.80 -20.65 -3.58
C LYS A 82 17.30 -20.34 -3.53
N ILE A 83 16.74 -20.11 -2.35
CA ILE A 83 15.34 -19.65 -2.19
C ILE A 83 15.11 -18.34 -2.95
N LEU A 84 15.96 -17.34 -2.71
CA LEU A 84 15.86 -16.02 -3.35
C LEU A 84 16.12 -16.07 -4.87
N GLU A 85 17.07 -16.90 -5.31
CA GLU A 85 17.41 -17.05 -6.74
C GLU A 85 16.37 -17.80 -7.55
N GLU A 86 15.61 -18.72 -6.94
CA GLU A 86 14.51 -19.41 -7.61
C GLU A 86 13.19 -18.63 -7.55
N GLY A 87 13.02 -17.76 -6.54
CA GLY A 87 11.80 -16.98 -6.34
C GLY A 87 10.58 -17.83 -6.00
N THR A 88 9.40 -17.27 -6.19
CA THR A 88 8.08 -17.87 -5.94
C THR A 88 7.19 -17.90 -7.18
N THR A 89 7.65 -17.36 -8.30
CA THR A 89 6.87 -17.37 -9.57
C THR A 89 6.73 -18.79 -10.13
N ALA A 90 7.78 -19.61 -10.07
CA ALA A 90 7.73 -21.00 -10.53
C ALA A 90 7.04 -21.89 -9.48
N GLN A 91 6.02 -22.66 -9.88
CA GLN A 91 5.26 -23.53 -8.96
C GLN A 91 6.13 -24.56 -8.24
N ASP A 92 7.21 -25.01 -8.87
CA ASP A 92 8.15 -25.99 -8.33
C ASP A 92 9.41 -25.36 -7.70
N SER A 93 9.42 -24.04 -7.51
CA SER A 93 10.51 -23.35 -6.82
C SER A 93 10.69 -23.86 -5.40
N LEU A 94 11.91 -23.76 -4.89
CA LEU A 94 12.24 -24.20 -3.54
C LEU A 94 11.39 -23.50 -2.49
N ALA A 95 11.13 -22.20 -2.66
CA ALA A 95 10.27 -21.42 -1.77
C ALA A 95 8.84 -21.97 -1.70
N ASN A 96 8.23 -22.32 -2.85
CA ASN A 96 6.88 -22.87 -2.91
C ASN A 96 6.76 -24.31 -2.43
N ARG A 97 7.86 -25.07 -2.47
CA ARG A 97 7.91 -26.47 -2.04
C ARG A 97 8.32 -26.65 -0.58
N PHE A 98 8.83 -25.60 0.04
CA PHE A 98 9.24 -25.66 1.43
C PHE A 98 8.01 -25.63 2.34
N SER A 99 8.05 -26.38 3.45
CA SER A 99 6.90 -26.53 4.34
C SER A 99 6.65 -25.29 5.21
N ASP A 100 7.70 -24.53 5.48
CA ASP A 100 7.67 -23.31 6.28
C ASP A 100 7.47 -22.11 5.34
N ASN A 101 6.34 -21.43 5.44
CA ASN A 101 5.93 -20.41 4.47
C ASN A 101 6.74 -19.12 4.63
N ARG A 102 7.40 -18.91 5.77
CA ARG A 102 8.24 -17.73 6.04
C ARG A 102 9.37 -17.55 5.03
N TYR A 103 9.87 -18.64 4.43
CA TYR A 103 10.87 -18.54 3.37
C TYR A 103 10.30 -18.07 2.04
N LYS A 104 9.03 -18.41 1.77
CA LYS A 104 8.29 -17.91 0.62
C LYS A 104 8.01 -16.42 0.80
N GLU A 105 7.49 -16.02 1.96
CA GLU A 105 7.27 -14.61 2.32
C GLU A 105 8.56 -13.79 2.25
N PHE A 106 9.67 -14.35 2.76
CA PHE A 106 10.99 -13.75 2.63
C PHE A 106 11.42 -13.57 1.18
N SER A 107 11.19 -14.56 0.32
CA SER A 107 11.53 -14.46 -1.10
C SER A 107 10.68 -13.41 -1.81
N GLU A 108 9.37 -13.42 -1.59
CA GLU A 108 8.41 -12.47 -2.19
C GLU A 108 8.70 -11.04 -1.78
N ALA A 109 8.99 -10.81 -0.50
CA ALA A 109 9.26 -9.48 0.02
C ALA A 109 10.50 -8.83 -0.63
N PHE A 110 11.50 -9.62 -1.01
CA PHE A 110 12.70 -9.08 -1.67
C PHE A 110 12.57 -9.07 -3.20
N GLY A 111 11.80 -10.00 -3.78
CA GLY A 111 11.51 -10.04 -5.22
C GLY A 111 12.73 -10.25 -6.10
N LEU A 112 13.73 -11.02 -5.63
CA LEU A 112 15.01 -11.22 -6.32
C LEU A 112 14.99 -12.39 -7.32
N GLY A 113 13.86 -13.10 -7.42
CA GLY A 113 13.69 -14.26 -8.29
C GLY A 113 13.39 -13.92 -9.75
N PRO A 114 13.45 -14.92 -10.66
CA PRO A 114 13.18 -14.71 -12.08
C PRO A 114 11.71 -14.39 -12.32
N GLY A 115 11.44 -13.26 -12.99
CA GLY A 115 10.08 -12.80 -13.26
C GLY A 115 9.44 -12.00 -12.14
N GLU A 116 10.15 -11.82 -11.02
CA GLU A 116 9.74 -10.94 -9.92
C GLU A 116 10.31 -9.54 -10.11
N THR A 117 9.68 -8.58 -9.42
CA THR A 117 10.15 -7.20 -9.36
C THR A 117 10.93 -7.01 -8.06
N PRO A 118 12.24 -6.71 -8.11
CA PRO A 118 13.02 -6.42 -6.91
C PRO A 118 12.43 -5.26 -6.12
N GLN A 119 12.14 -5.50 -4.85
CA GLN A 119 11.62 -4.46 -3.94
C GLN A 119 12.75 -3.64 -3.30
N VAL A 120 14.00 -4.11 -3.40
CA VAL A 120 15.15 -3.41 -2.85
C VAL A 120 15.34 -2.04 -3.53
N GLY A 121 15.26 -0.97 -2.73
CA GLY A 121 15.43 0.41 -3.17
C GLY A 121 14.14 1.13 -3.57
N THR A 122 12.97 0.47 -3.45
CA THR A 122 11.68 1.17 -3.49
C THR A 122 11.51 2.00 -2.22
N GLU A 123 10.70 3.06 -2.32
CA GLU A 123 10.40 3.91 -1.16
C GLU A 123 9.71 3.08 -0.06
N GLY A 124 10.16 3.22 1.19
CA GLY A 124 9.58 2.53 2.34
C GLY A 124 10.09 1.10 2.59
N PHE A 125 10.61 0.38 1.59
CA PHE A 125 11.07 -1.01 1.73
C PHE A 125 12.02 -1.23 2.91
N ALA A 126 13.09 -0.43 2.98
CA ALA A 126 14.09 -0.57 4.04
C ALA A 126 13.49 -0.34 5.45
N ALA A 127 12.59 0.63 5.56
CA ALA A 127 11.92 0.96 6.82
C ALA A 127 10.96 -0.15 7.25
N GLU A 128 10.24 -0.76 6.30
CA GLU A 128 9.35 -1.87 6.57
C GLU A 128 10.11 -3.11 7.09
N ILE A 129 11.18 -3.51 6.41
CA ILE A 129 12.01 -4.65 6.85
C ILE A 129 12.61 -4.38 8.23
N VAL A 130 13.05 -3.13 8.50
CA VAL A 130 13.54 -2.73 9.83
C VAL A 130 12.44 -2.84 10.90
N ALA A 131 11.22 -2.38 10.62
CA ALA A 131 10.11 -2.48 11.55
C ALA A 131 9.74 -3.94 11.85
N ARG A 132 9.67 -4.79 10.81
CA ARG A 132 9.46 -6.25 10.93
C ARG A 132 10.58 -6.89 11.76
N PHE A 133 11.85 -6.54 11.51
CA PHE A 133 13.00 -7.05 12.28
C PHE A 133 12.94 -6.66 13.75
N GLN A 134 12.60 -5.42 14.07
CA GLN A 134 12.46 -4.95 15.45
C GLN A 134 11.36 -5.70 16.20
N ALA A 135 10.19 -5.84 15.58
CA ALA A 135 9.07 -6.59 16.15
C ALA A 135 9.42 -8.07 16.36
N SER A 136 9.95 -8.74 15.33
CA SER A 136 10.32 -10.15 15.44
C SER A 136 11.45 -10.39 16.45
N SER A 137 12.45 -9.51 16.51
CA SER A 137 13.52 -9.61 17.51
C SER A 137 12.99 -9.40 18.94
N PHE A 138 12.00 -8.53 19.12
CA PHE A 138 11.30 -8.36 20.39
C PHE A 138 10.50 -9.61 20.77
N GLU A 139 9.75 -10.19 19.82
CA GLU A 139 9.02 -11.47 19.99
C GLU A 139 9.97 -12.60 20.43
N VAL A 140 11.13 -12.73 19.77
CA VAL A 140 12.16 -13.73 20.11
C VAL A 140 12.71 -13.48 21.52
N SER A 141 13.01 -12.24 21.86
CA SER A 141 13.51 -11.89 23.20
C SER A 141 12.47 -12.13 24.31
N ALA A 142 11.18 -11.92 24.01
CA ALA A 142 10.08 -12.29 24.89
C ALA A 142 9.97 -13.81 25.06
N GLY A 143 10.17 -14.58 23.97
CA GLY A 143 10.16 -16.04 23.98
C GLY A 143 11.26 -16.68 24.81
N GLN A 144 12.41 -16.02 24.96
CA GLN A 144 13.47 -16.47 25.87
C GLN A 144 13.02 -16.46 27.34
N GLN A 145 12.00 -15.66 27.68
CA GLN A 145 11.39 -15.65 29.01
C GLN A 145 10.15 -16.53 29.09
N ASP A 146 9.26 -16.45 28.09
CA ASP A 146 8.03 -17.24 28.02
C ASP A 146 7.63 -17.47 26.56
N ASP A 147 7.74 -18.71 26.10
CA ASP A 147 7.42 -19.11 24.72
C ASP A 147 5.94 -18.87 24.36
N THR A 148 5.03 -18.93 25.34
CA THR A 148 3.62 -18.58 25.13
C THR A 148 3.48 -17.12 24.72
N MET A 149 4.29 -16.23 25.29
CA MET A 149 4.27 -14.80 24.96
C MET A 149 4.84 -14.52 23.58
N ARG A 150 5.86 -15.27 23.14
CA ARG A 150 6.37 -15.20 21.76
C ARG A 150 5.28 -15.56 20.75
N VAL A 151 4.61 -16.69 20.96
CA VAL A 151 3.51 -17.13 20.08
C VAL A 151 2.37 -16.10 20.06
N ALA A 152 2.00 -15.55 21.23
CA ALA A 152 0.94 -14.55 21.34
C ALA A 152 1.28 -13.24 20.59
N LEU A 153 2.50 -12.72 20.75
CA LEU A 153 2.95 -11.51 20.03
C LEU A 153 3.05 -11.73 18.52
N TYR A 154 3.65 -12.86 18.11
CA TYR A 154 3.74 -13.22 16.69
C TYR A 154 2.36 -13.32 16.05
N ALA A 155 1.42 -13.99 16.73
CA ALA A 155 0.04 -14.10 16.29
C ALA A 155 -0.64 -12.73 16.16
N GLN A 156 -0.44 -11.83 17.13
CA GLN A 156 -1.01 -10.49 17.09
C GLN A 156 -0.57 -9.71 15.85
N ARG A 157 0.69 -9.86 15.42
CA ARG A 157 1.20 -9.18 14.22
C ARG A 157 0.71 -9.84 12.94
N VAL A 158 0.93 -11.15 12.80
CA VAL A 158 0.70 -11.87 11.55
C VAL A 158 -0.79 -12.07 11.25
N LEU A 159 -1.63 -12.29 12.28
CA LEU A 159 -3.07 -12.45 12.04
C LEU A 159 -3.72 -11.16 11.61
N VAL A 160 -3.28 -10.00 12.11
CA VAL A 160 -3.82 -8.72 11.64
C VAL A 160 -3.49 -8.51 10.17
N GLU A 161 -2.28 -8.84 9.74
CA GLU A 161 -1.86 -8.77 8.33
C GLU A 161 -2.68 -9.72 7.45
N LEU A 162 -2.80 -11.00 7.84
CA LEU A 162 -3.50 -12.02 7.06
C LEU A 162 -5.03 -11.87 7.06
N ALA A 163 -5.61 -11.39 8.17
CA ALA A 163 -7.05 -11.23 8.35
C ALA A 163 -7.55 -9.87 7.84
N SER A 164 -6.69 -8.86 7.74
CA SER A 164 -7.09 -7.58 7.17
C SER A 164 -7.45 -7.77 5.70
N PRO A 165 -8.57 -7.18 5.24
CA PRO A 165 -8.82 -7.11 3.81
C PRO A 165 -7.64 -6.38 3.14
N PRO A 166 -7.30 -6.71 1.87
CA PRO A 166 -6.31 -5.94 1.09
C PRO A 166 -6.66 -4.45 1.02
N SER A 167 -7.90 -4.09 1.39
CA SER A 167 -8.42 -2.75 1.42
C SER A 167 -7.66 -1.76 2.33
N LYS A 168 -6.94 -2.25 3.34
CA LYS A 168 -6.30 -1.44 4.40
C LYS A 168 -4.77 -1.38 4.34
N SER A 169 -4.13 -1.90 3.29
CA SER A 169 -2.68 -1.74 3.14
C SER A 169 -2.32 -0.27 2.83
N PRO A 170 -1.18 0.25 3.30
CA PRO A 170 -0.74 1.62 2.99
C PRO A 170 -0.67 1.91 1.48
N GLU A 171 -0.24 0.97 0.64
CA GLU A 171 -0.20 1.19 -0.81
C GLU A 171 -1.60 1.35 -1.41
N ARG A 172 -2.59 0.62 -0.88
CA ARG A 172 -3.96 0.73 -1.38
C ARG A 172 -4.68 1.97 -0.86
N LEU A 173 -4.38 2.43 0.36
CA LEU A 173 -4.87 3.73 0.85
C LEU A 173 -4.32 4.89 0.00
N ALA A 174 -3.07 4.79 -0.45
CA ALA A 174 -2.50 5.73 -1.42
C ALA A 174 -3.21 5.64 -2.78
N ALA A 175 -3.46 4.42 -3.29
CA ALA A 175 -4.19 4.21 -4.54
C ALA A 175 -5.65 4.73 -4.47
N GLU A 176 -6.34 4.55 -3.34
CA GLU A 176 -7.70 5.04 -3.12
C GLU A 176 -7.75 6.57 -3.07
N ALA A 177 -6.78 7.20 -2.40
CA ALA A 177 -6.64 8.65 -2.38
C ALA A 177 -6.33 9.23 -3.78
N VAL A 178 -5.52 8.52 -4.58
CA VAL A 178 -5.25 8.89 -5.97
C VAL A 178 -6.50 8.73 -6.83
N ALA A 179 -7.26 7.63 -6.67
CA ALA A 179 -8.50 7.41 -7.41
C ALA A 179 -9.57 8.45 -7.08
N GLU A 180 -9.71 8.82 -5.80
CA GLU A 180 -10.58 9.92 -5.34
C GLU A 180 -10.15 11.25 -5.96
N ALA A 181 -8.86 11.59 -5.92
CA ALA A 181 -8.33 12.80 -6.53
C ALA A 181 -8.56 12.87 -8.06
N VAL A 182 -8.40 11.75 -8.76
CA VAL A 182 -8.68 11.65 -10.21
C VAL A 182 -10.16 11.81 -10.50
N SER A 183 -11.03 11.20 -9.68
CA SER A 183 -12.49 11.34 -9.79
C SER A 183 -12.95 12.78 -9.56
N ASP A 184 -12.41 13.45 -8.55
CA ASP A 184 -12.72 14.86 -8.24
C ASP A 184 -12.27 15.78 -9.38
N PHE A 185 -11.05 15.55 -9.91
CA PHE A 185 -10.53 16.30 -11.05
C PHE A 185 -11.36 16.08 -12.32
N ALA A 186 -11.75 14.84 -12.61
CA ALA A 186 -12.63 14.50 -13.74
C ALA A 186 -13.99 15.20 -13.63
N THR A 187 -14.58 15.20 -12.43
CA THR A 187 -15.83 15.92 -12.15
C THR A 187 -15.66 17.43 -12.43
N SER A 188 -14.57 18.04 -11.97
CA SER A 188 -14.29 19.45 -12.24
C SER A 188 -14.16 19.77 -13.74
N VAL A 189 -13.54 18.90 -14.53
CA VAL A 189 -13.40 19.10 -15.98
C VAL A 189 -14.74 18.92 -16.69
N SER A 190 -15.56 17.96 -16.30
CA SER A 190 -16.91 17.79 -16.83
C SER A 190 -17.79 19.03 -16.57
N GLU A 191 -17.71 19.62 -15.37
CA GLU A 191 -18.44 20.87 -15.07
C GLU A 191 -17.93 22.05 -15.91
N ASP A 192 -16.62 22.14 -16.15
CA ASP A 192 -16.02 23.16 -17.01
C ASP A 192 -16.53 23.03 -18.46
N ILE A 193 -16.59 21.81 -18.99
CA ILE A 193 -17.13 21.51 -20.33
C ILE A 193 -18.60 21.94 -20.44
N GLU A 194 -19.45 21.48 -19.51
CA GLU A 194 -20.87 21.84 -19.51
C GLU A 194 -21.04 23.37 -19.42
N TYR A 195 -20.23 24.03 -18.60
CA TYR A 195 -20.25 25.49 -18.50
C TYR A 195 -19.90 26.15 -19.83
N PHE A 196 -18.80 25.74 -20.46
CA PHE A 196 -18.32 26.28 -21.72
C PHE A 196 -19.33 26.13 -22.85
N GLU A 197 -19.85 24.90 -23.06
CA GLU A 197 -20.83 24.63 -24.12
C GLU A 197 -22.08 25.51 -24.00
N ASN A 198 -22.48 25.82 -22.77
CA ASN A 198 -23.67 26.60 -22.54
C ASN A 198 -23.46 28.14 -22.59
N ARG A 199 -22.23 28.65 -22.40
CA ARG A 199 -21.96 30.10 -22.36
C ARG A 199 -21.20 30.64 -23.55
N ILE A 200 -20.43 29.81 -24.25
CA ILE A 200 -19.54 30.32 -25.30
C ILE A 200 -20.27 30.96 -26.49
N ALA A 201 -21.55 30.61 -26.69
CA ALA A 201 -22.41 31.21 -27.69
C ALA A 201 -22.72 32.69 -27.45
N ASP A 202 -22.61 33.17 -26.20
CA ASP A 202 -22.91 34.53 -25.77
C ASP A 202 -21.69 35.48 -25.91
N VAL A 203 -20.52 34.94 -26.24
CA VAL A 203 -19.27 35.71 -26.40
C VAL A 203 -19.23 36.37 -27.78
N GLU A 204 -19.12 37.71 -27.80
CA GLU A 204 -19.04 38.50 -29.03
C GLU A 204 -17.72 39.26 -29.16
N THR A 205 -16.99 39.45 -28.05
CA THR A 205 -15.75 40.22 -27.97
C THR A 205 -14.70 39.54 -27.09
N PRO A 206 -13.41 39.92 -27.21
CA PRO A 206 -12.37 39.49 -26.27
C PRO A 206 -12.71 39.85 -24.81
N GLU A 207 -13.37 40.98 -24.59
CA GLU A 207 -13.82 41.42 -23.26
C GLU A 207 -14.83 40.47 -22.65
N ASP A 208 -15.76 39.91 -23.44
CA ASP A 208 -16.73 38.93 -22.92
C ASP A 208 -16.03 37.65 -22.44
N LEU A 209 -14.91 37.26 -23.07
CA LEU A 209 -14.07 36.16 -22.58
C LEU A 209 -13.33 36.53 -21.30
N ARG A 210 -12.84 37.76 -21.20
CA ARG A 210 -12.15 38.25 -19.99
C ARG A 210 -13.08 38.31 -18.79
N ASP A 211 -14.29 38.82 -19.00
CA ASP A 211 -15.27 39.04 -17.94
C ASP A 211 -15.85 37.72 -17.41
N ASP A 212 -15.60 36.60 -18.10
CA ASP A 212 -15.84 35.24 -17.63
C ASP A 212 -14.52 34.47 -17.45
N PRO A 213 -13.90 34.54 -16.24
CA PRO A 213 -12.64 33.86 -15.95
C PRO A 213 -12.69 32.34 -16.23
N ARG A 214 -13.87 31.71 -16.09
CA ARG A 214 -14.02 30.27 -16.33
C ARG A 214 -13.99 29.96 -17.82
N LEU A 215 -14.64 30.77 -18.66
CA LEU A 215 -14.47 30.66 -20.11
C LEU A 215 -13.04 30.94 -20.56
N LEU A 216 -12.40 31.96 -19.97
CA LEU A 216 -11.00 32.28 -20.26
C LEU A 216 -10.06 31.12 -19.90
N LYS A 217 -10.24 30.51 -18.72
CA LYS A 217 -9.50 29.32 -18.28
C LYS A 217 -9.60 28.20 -19.30
N ILE A 218 -10.83 27.90 -19.75
CA ILE A 218 -11.08 26.81 -20.68
C ILE A 218 -10.50 27.12 -22.07
N ALA A 219 -10.70 28.34 -22.56
CA ALA A 219 -10.18 28.78 -23.86
C ALA A 219 -8.65 28.75 -23.91
N LEU A 220 -7.97 29.26 -22.89
CA LEU A 220 -6.50 29.22 -22.81
C LEU A 220 -5.98 27.81 -22.51
N GLY A 221 -6.66 27.08 -21.62
CA GLY A 221 -6.33 25.71 -21.27
C GLY A 221 -6.38 24.77 -22.46
N ALA A 222 -7.33 24.94 -23.38
CA ALA A 222 -7.43 24.12 -24.59
C ALA A 222 -6.22 24.23 -25.53
N PHE A 223 -5.38 25.27 -25.38
CA PHE A 223 -4.16 25.45 -26.18
C PHE A 223 -2.89 25.36 -25.34
N GLY A 224 -2.97 24.85 -24.10
CA GLY A 224 -1.80 24.73 -23.22
C GLY A 224 -1.28 26.07 -22.70
N LEU A 225 -2.13 27.09 -22.64
CA LEU A 225 -1.81 28.44 -22.15
C LEU A 225 -2.29 28.64 -20.70
N THR A 226 -2.26 27.59 -19.87
CA THR A 226 -2.69 27.65 -18.46
C THR A 226 -1.81 28.58 -17.62
N GLU A 227 -0.49 28.59 -17.86
CA GLU A 227 0.42 29.53 -17.19
C GLU A 227 0.10 30.99 -17.54
N ASP A 228 -0.34 31.27 -18.77
CA ASP A 228 -0.78 32.62 -19.16
C ASP A 228 -2.08 33.00 -18.45
N TYR A 229 -3.02 32.07 -18.31
CA TYR A 229 -4.22 32.28 -17.50
C TYR A 229 -3.85 32.63 -16.06
N ASP A 230 -3.00 31.83 -15.41
CA ASP A 230 -2.57 32.05 -14.03
C ASP A 230 -1.85 33.39 -13.86
N ALA A 231 -1.06 33.82 -14.86
CA ALA A 231 -0.40 35.12 -14.85
C ALA A 231 -1.39 36.30 -15.04
N ILE A 232 -2.52 36.06 -15.71
CA ILE A 232 -3.58 37.03 -15.92
C ILE A 232 -4.43 37.22 -14.66
N VAL A 233 -4.91 36.13 -14.05
CA VAL A 233 -5.78 36.20 -12.85
C VAL A 233 -5.01 36.29 -11.53
N GLY A 234 -3.76 35.82 -11.49
CA GLY A 234 -2.98 35.69 -10.26
C GLY A 234 -3.38 34.44 -9.43
N PHE A 235 -2.67 34.22 -8.32
CA PHE A 235 -2.87 33.05 -7.44
C PHE A 235 -4.18 33.07 -6.63
N GLU A 236 -4.92 34.18 -6.62
CA GLU A 236 -6.26 34.27 -6.06
C GLU A 236 -7.25 34.56 -7.18
N PRO A 237 -8.28 33.71 -7.41
CA PRO A 237 -9.31 34.00 -8.40
C PRO A 237 -10.07 35.26 -7.99
N SER A 238 -9.75 36.41 -8.58
CA SER A 238 -10.60 37.58 -8.50
C SER A 238 -11.84 37.37 -9.36
N ALA A 239 -12.99 37.89 -8.93
CA ALA A 239 -14.21 37.87 -9.74
C ALA A 239 -14.10 38.70 -11.03
N GLU A 240 -13.09 39.59 -11.11
CA GLU A 240 -12.81 40.43 -12.28
C GLU A 240 -11.35 40.24 -12.69
N VAL A 241 -11.11 39.85 -13.94
CA VAL A 241 -9.76 39.72 -14.50
C VAL A 241 -9.14 41.11 -14.67
N PRO A 242 -7.94 41.41 -14.14
CA PRO A 242 -7.34 42.74 -14.22
C PRO A 242 -6.88 43.08 -15.65
N GLU A 243 -6.72 44.38 -15.93
CA GLU A 243 -6.18 44.85 -17.21
C GLU A 243 -4.64 44.77 -17.15
N SER A 244 -4.13 43.54 -17.10
CA SER A 244 -2.70 43.25 -16.94
C SER A 244 -1.96 43.29 -18.28
N PRO A 245 -0.62 43.49 -18.27
CA PRO A 245 0.21 43.33 -19.47
C PRO A 245 0.00 41.97 -20.16
N GLU A 246 -0.19 40.92 -19.38
CA GLU A 246 -0.44 39.55 -19.84
C GLU A 246 -1.79 39.44 -20.54
N TRP A 247 -2.84 40.06 -20.00
CA TRP A 247 -4.14 40.14 -20.64
C TRP A 247 -4.06 40.94 -21.93
N ILE A 248 -3.38 42.09 -21.94
CA ILE A 248 -3.21 42.92 -23.14
C ILE A 248 -2.56 42.10 -24.26
N LYS A 249 -1.55 41.28 -23.95
CA LYS A 249 -0.93 40.36 -24.92
C LYS A 249 -1.95 39.38 -25.51
N ILE A 250 -2.77 38.73 -24.69
CA ILE A 250 -3.82 37.79 -25.17
C ILE A 250 -4.88 38.53 -25.99
N LYS A 251 -5.30 39.71 -25.54
CA LYS A 251 -6.26 40.55 -26.25
C LYS A 251 -5.76 40.92 -27.65
N GLU A 252 -4.50 41.36 -27.79
CA GLU A 252 -3.89 41.64 -29.10
C GLU A 252 -3.90 40.41 -30.02
N VAL A 253 -3.60 39.21 -29.47
CA VAL A 253 -3.66 37.94 -30.20
C VAL A 253 -5.08 37.63 -30.70
N LEU A 254 -6.11 37.94 -29.92
CA LEU A 254 -7.51 37.72 -30.28
C LEU A 254 -8.03 38.77 -31.27
N GLU A 255 -7.61 40.03 -31.16
CA GLU A 255 -8.08 41.14 -32.02
C GLU A 255 -7.37 41.19 -33.39
N GLU A 256 -6.05 40.98 -33.43
CA GLU A 256 -5.27 41.11 -34.66
C GLU A 256 -5.33 39.87 -35.56
N GLY A 257 -5.73 38.73 -35.00
CA GLY A 257 -5.84 37.45 -35.69
C GLY A 257 -4.48 36.76 -35.93
N SER A 258 -4.46 35.74 -36.79
CA SER A 258 -3.24 34.98 -37.13
C SER A 258 -2.86 34.99 -38.62
N ILE A 259 -3.71 35.57 -39.48
CA ILE A 259 -3.57 35.46 -40.95
C ILE A 259 -2.52 36.43 -41.51
N SER A 260 -2.27 37.55 -40.84
CA SER A 260 -1.28 38.54 -41.25
C SER A 260 0.10 38.20 -40.70
N ILE A 261 1.16 38.34 -41.50
CA ILE A 261 2.55 38.15 -41.05
C ILE A 261 2.96 39.14 -39.94
N VAL A 262 2.25 40.27 -39.83
CA VAL A 262 2.45 41.28 -38.76
C VAL A 262 1.46 41.14 -37.61
N ALA A 263 0.65 40.08 -37.58
CA ALA A 263 -0.28 39.89 -36.47
C ALA A 263 0.46 39.40 -35.22
N ARG A 264 0.05 39.89 -34.06
CA ARG A 264 0.70 39.60 -32.77
C ARG A 264 0.96 38.11 -32.52
N ALA A 265 0.01 37.25 -32.89
CA ALA A 265 0.12 35.80 -32.72
C ALA A 265 1.33 35.18 -33.44
N ASN A 266 1.77 35.78 -34.56
CA ASN A 266 2.91 35.31 -35.37
C ASN A 266 4.25 35.91 -34.94
N GLU A 267 4.25 36.91 -34.05
CA GLU A 267 5.47 37.48 -33.45
C GLU A 267 5.91 36.73 -32.19
N LEU A 268 5.01 35.92 -31.61
CA LEU A 268 5.27 35.15 -30.40
C LEU A 268 5.86 33.78 -30.74
N ASP A 269 6.82 33.32 -29.93
CA ASP A 269 7.54 32.06 -30.19
C ASP A 269 6.68 30.81 -29.98
N ASN A 270 5.63 30.89 -29.17
CA ASN A 270 4.75 29.75 -28.87
C ASN A 270 3.62 29.65 -29.92
N PRO A 271 3.56 28.58 -30.74
CA PRO A 271 2.54 28.42 -31.77
C PRO A 271 1.10 28.34 -31.23
N ALA A 272 0.92 28.02 -29.94
CA ALA A 272 -0.39 27.98 -29.29
C ALA A 272 -1.16 29.30 -29.39
N TYR A 273 -0.48 30.46 -29.44
CA TYR A 273 -1.15 31.74 -29.63
C TYR A 273 -1.80 31.87 -31.02
N ALA A 274 -1.18 31.31 -32.06
CA ALA A 274 -1.77 31.28 -33.39
C ALA A 274 -2.94 30.28 -33.47
N ASP A 275 -2.88 29.17 -32.74
CA ASP A 275 -3.98 28.20 -32.63
C ASP A 275 -5.19 28.81 -31.89
N LEU A 276 -4.94 29.47 -30.75
CA LEU A 276 -5.93 30.25 -30.00
C LEU A 276 -6.58 31.30 -30.88
N SER A 277 -5.79 32.10 -31.59
CA SER A 277 -6.28 33.16 -32.49
C SER A 277 -7.13 32.60 -33.63
N ARG A 278 -6.76 31.46 -34.23
CA ARG A 278 -7.59 30.81 -35.26
C ARG A 278 -8.94 30.30 -34.74
N ALA A 279 -9.02 29.96 -33.46
CA ALA A 279 -10.24 29.47 -32.83
C ALA A 279 -11.12 30.60 -32.29
N PHE A 280 -10.51 31.59 -31.65
CA PHE A 280 -11.17 32.65 -30.88
C PHE A 280 -10.95 34.07 -31.44
N GLY A 281 -10.35 34.21 -32.62
CA GLY A 281 -10.05 35.50 -33.22
C GLY A 281 -11.30 36.30 -33.58
N PHE A 282 -11.27 37.60 -33.30
CA PHE A 282 -12.32 38.57 -33.60
C PHE A 282 -11.93 39.54 -34.73
N GLY A 283 -10.78 39.30 -35.37
CA GLY A 283 -10.19 40.16 -36.39
C GLY A 283 -10.91 40.15 -37.74
N ILE A 284 -10.51 41.08 -38.62
CA ILE A 284 -11.18 41.33 -39.92
C ILE A 284 -11.13 40.10 -40.86
N ALA A 285 -10.14 39.22 -40.69
CA ALA A 285 -9.95 38.01 -41.50
C ALA A 285 -10.34 36.71 -40.77
N GLU A 286 -10.61 36.76 -39.46
CA GLU A 286 -11.00 35.63 -38.62
C GLU A 286 -12.23 36.03 -37.82
N THR A 287 -13.39 35.53 -38.21
CA THR A 287 -14.63 35.81 -37.49
C THR A 287 -14.87 34.71 -36.48
N PHE A 288 -14.87 35.04 -35.20
CA PHE A 288 -15.28 34.15 -34.13
C PHE A 288 -16.69 33.61 -34.42
N GLN A 289 -16.83 32.28 -34.43
CA GLN A 289 -18.08 31.60 -34.76
C GLN A 289 -18.39 30.53 -33.69
N PRO A 290 -18.79 30.94 -32.47
CA PRO A 290 -19.03 30.02 -31.37
C PRO A 290 -20.18 29.05 -31.67
N ASN A 291 -21.16 29.50 -32.46
CA ASN A 291 -22.31 28.71 -32.89
C ASN A 291 -22.04 27.80 -34.11
N LYS A 292 -20.79 27.77 -34.61
CA LYS A 292 -20.44 26.86 -35.71
C LYS A 292 -20.52 25.43 -35.22
N ARG A 293 -21.20 24.58 -35.97
CA ARG A 293 -21.32 23.15 -35.64
C ARG A 293 -19.94 22.53 -35.39
N GLY A 294 -19.79 21.87 -34.22
CA GLY A 294 -18.55 21.22 -33.79
C GLY A 294 -17.50 22.16 -33.19
N PHE A 295 -17.80 23.45 -33.00
CA PHE A 295 -16.87 24.37 -32.33
C PHE A 295 -16.69 24.00 -30.85
N GLY A 296 -17.80 23.86 -30.10
CA GLY A 296 -17.79 23.48 -28.69
C GLY A 296 -17.03 22.19 -28.46
N GLU A 297 -17.48 21.11 -29.11
CA GLU A 297 -16.87 19.77 -29.11
C GLU A 297 -15.35 19.80 -29.34
N ARG A 298 -14.88 20.53 -30.37
CA ARG A 298 -13.45 20.64 -30.65
C ARG A 298 -12.66 21.33 -29.54
N ILE A 299 -13.20 22.39 -28.93
CA ILE A 299 -12.50 23.09 -27.84
C ILE A 299 -12.50 22.26 -26.56
N THR A 300 -13.60 21.58 -26.27
CA THR A 300 -13.72 20.69 -25.10
C THR A 300 -12.80 19.49 -25.24
N ASP A 301 -12.66 18.92 -26.44
CA ASP A 301 -11.71 17.83 -26.71
C ASP A 301 -10.27 18.26 -26.46
N LEU A 302 -9.87 19.42 -27.00
CA LEU A 302 -8.54 19.99 -26.77
C LEU A 302 -8.29 20.31 -25.29
N TYR A 303 -9.30 20.82 -24.58
CA TYR A 303 -9.20 21.08 -23.14
C TYR A 303 -9.04 19.79 -22.33
N ILE A 304 -9.74 18.71 -22.70
CA ILE A 304 -9.54 17.38 -22.10
C ILE A 304 -8.13 16.89 -22.40
N GLU A 305 -7.69 16.87 -23.67
CA GLU A 305 -6.37 16.37 -24.05
C GLU A 305 -5.23 17.08 -23.30
N GLN A 306 -5.34 18.40 -23.12
CA GLN A 306 -4.32 19.19 -22.46
C GLN A 306 -4.29 19.00 -20.94
N ASN A 307 -5.44 18.78 -20.31
CA ASN A 307 -5.56 18.63 -18.84
C ASN A 307 -5.56 17.16 -18.38
N PHE A 308 -5.83 16.23 -19.29
CA PHE A 308 -5.72 14.78 -19.15
C PHE A 308 -4.88 14.22 -20.30
N PRO A 309 -3.55 14.44 -20.29
CA PRO A 309 -2.69 13.68 -21.19
C PRO A 309 -2.81 12.21 -20.79
N MET A 310 -3.59 11.42 -21.52
CA MET A 310 -3.61 9.97 -21.33
C MET A 310 -2.16 9.49 -21.49
N PRO A 311 -1.53 8.92 -20.45
CA PRO A 311 -0.18 8.41 -20.60
C PRO A 311 -0.21 7.20 -21.52
N ASP A 312 0.58 7.21 -22.61
CA ASP A 312 0.70 6.06 -23.51
C ASP A 312 1.25 4.80 -22.79
N ASP A 313 1.91 4.96 -21.63
CA ASP A 313 2.72 3.91 -20.99
C ASP A 313 2.48 3.70 -19.48
N ILE A 314 1.51 4.35 -18.84
CA ILE A 314 1.21 4.05 -17.42
C ILE A 314 0.16 2.94 -17.37
N ALA A 315 0.65 1.71 -17.24
CA ALA A 315 -0.14 0.59 -16.74
C ALA A 315 -0.56 0.86 -15.29
N PHE A 316 -1.56 1.71 -15.10
CA PHE A 316 -2.50 1.53 -14.01
C PHE A 316 -3.31 0.29 -14.38
N ASP A 317 -3.21 -0.78 -13.60
CA ASP A 317 -4.01 -2.00 -13.76
C ASP A 317 -5.49 -1.78 -13.37
N GLY A 318 -5.92 -0.52 -13.21
CA GLY A 318 -7.30 -0.09 -13.22
C GLY A 318 -7.60 0.61 -14.54
N VAL A 319 -8.49 0.03 -15.35
CA VAL A 319 -8.94 0.64 -16.60
C VAL A 319 -9.86 1.81 -16.26
N VAL A 320 -9.46 3.02 -16.60
CA VAL A 320 -10.40 4.15 -16.72
C VAL A 320 -11.08 4.02 -18.08
N THR A 321 -12.33 3.52 -18.11
CA THR A 321 -13.12 3.52 -19.34
C THR A 321 -13.92 4.82 -19.44
N VAL A 322 -13.69 5.59 -20.50
CA VAL A 322 -14.53 6.74 -20.84
C VAL A 322 -15.67 6.24 -21.73
N THR A 323 -16.89 6.20 -21.21
CA THR A 323 -18.10 5.89 -21.99
C THR A 323 -19.06 7.07 -21.87
N ASP A 324 -19.44 7.69 -22.99
CA ASP A 324 -20.37 8.83 -23.04
C ASP A 324 -20.02 10.00 -22.08
N GLY A 325 -18.73 10.32 -21.92
CA GLY A 325 -18.26 11.41 -21.04
C GLY A 325 -18.32 11.09 -19.54
N VAL A 326 -18.65 9.84 -19.17
CA VAL A 326 -18.62 9.33 -17.80
C VAL A 326 -17.38 8.46 -17.63
N PHE A 327 -16.57 8.81 -16.62
CA PHE A 327 -15.41 8.03 -16.23
C PHE A 327 -15.87 6.89 -15.30
N GLU A 328 -15.83 5.64 -15.79
CA GLU A 328 -16.04 4.45 -14.96
C GLU A 328 -14.70 3.90 -14.48
N LEU A 329 -14.53 3.82 -13.16
CA LEU A 329 -13.41 3.12 -12.53
C LEU A 329 -13.80 1.65 -12.36
N GLU A 330 -13.23 0.77 -13.17
CA GLU A 330 -13.30 -0.67 -12.92
C GLU A 330 -12.52 -0.98 -11.62
N PRO A 331 -13.12 -1.68 -10.63
CA PRO A 331 -12.41 -1.99 -9.39
C PRO A 331 -11.21 -2.90 -9.66
N PHE A 332 -10.06 -2.49 -9.11
CA PHE A 332 -8.80 -3.22 -9.14
C PHE A 332 -9.02 -4.70 -8.74
N ARG A 333 -8.68 -5.61 -9.64
CA ARG A 333 -8.85 -7.06 -9.42
C ARG A 333 -7.68 -7.57 -8.58
N SER A 334 -7.81 -7.53 -7.26
CA SER A 334 -6.88 -8.28 -6.41
C SER A 334 -7.31 -9.75 -6.38
N ASP A 335 -6.37 -10.65 -6.62
CA ASP A 335 -6.50 -12.06 -6.28
C ASP A 335 -6.63 -12.17 -4.75
N ASP A 336 -7.86 -12.03 -4.22
CA ASP A 336 -8.14 -12.33 -2.82
C ASP A 336 -7.79 -13.79 -2.58
N ILE A 337 -6.72 -14.03 -1.82
CA ILE A 337 -6.38 -15.40 -1.41
C ILE A 337 -7.58 -15.98 -0.69
N SER A 338 -8.10 -17.10 -1.21
CA SER A 338 -9.32 -17.71 -0.68
C SER A 338 -9.22 -17.95 0.83
N ASN A 339 -10.35 -17.98 1.54
CA ASN A 339 -10.36 -18.27 2.97
C ASN A 339 -9.63 -19.58 3.31
N ASP A 340 -9.74 -20.60 2.46
CA ASP A 340 -9.03 -21.87 2.64
C ASP A 340 -7.51 -21.72 2.49
N ALA A 341 -7.05 -20.89 1.54
CA ALA A 341 -5.63 -20.55 1.43
C ALA A 341 -5.10 -19.87 2.71
N LYS A 342 -5.86 -18.93 3.28
CA LYS A 342 -5.52 -18.29 4.57
C LYS A 342 -5.39 -19.33 5.69
N TRP A 343 -6.32 -20.29 5.77
CA TRP A 343 -6.23 -21.39 6.74
C TRP A 343 -5.02 -22.30 6.51
N PHE A 344 -4.69 -22.65 5.27
CA PHE A 344 -3.50 -23.44 4.97
C PHE A 344 -2.22 -22.72 5.39
N THR A 345 -2.11 -21.41 5.12
CA THR A 345 -0.99 -20.59 5.62
C THR A 345 -0.88 -20.66 7.14
N LEU A 346 -1.98 -20.48 7.85
CA LEU A 346 -2.02 -20.58 9.32
C LEU A 346 -1.57 -21.94 9.86
N MET A 347 -1.99 -23.03 9.21
CA MET A 347 -1.64 -24.39 9.62
C MET A 347 -0.20 -24.78 9.24
N GLY A 348 0.37 -24.12 8.23
CA GLY A 348 1.77 -24.29 7.81
C GLY A 348 2.74 -23.59 8.76
N GLU A 349 2.33 -22.48 9.36
CA GLU A 349 3.15 -21.70 10.29
C GLU A 349 3.16 -22.30 11.71
N PRO A 350 4.29 -22.83 12.22
CA PRO A 350 4.33 -23.52 13.50
C PRO A 350 3.79 -22.70 14.69
N PRO A 351 4.12 -21.40 14.85
CA PRO A 351 3.56 -20.59 15.94
C PRO A 351 2.04 -20.40 15.84
N LEU A 352 1.50 -20.17 14.64
CA LEU A 352 0.05 -19.97 14.45
C LEU A 352 -0.70 -21.27 14.61
N ARG A 353 -0.14 -22.37 14.09
CA ARG A 353 -0.65 -23.71 14.33
C ARG A 353 -0.76 -24.00 15.81
N ALA A 354 0.31 -23.79 16.58
CA ALA A 354 0.30 -24.00 18.03
C ALA A 354 -0.72 -23.10 18.75
N LEU A 355 -0.86 -21.84 18.32
CA LEU A 355 -1.87 -20.92 18.82
C LEU A 355 -3.29 -21.48 18.64
N PHE A 356 -3.65 -21.86 17.42
CA PHE A 356 -5.00 -22.36 17.12
C PHE A 356 -5.25 -23.74 17.74
N GLU A 357 -4.29 -24.67 17.72
CA GLU A 357 -4.44 -25.96 18.40
C GLU A 357 -4.70 -25.75 19.90
N GLY A 358 -3.94 -24.89 20.56
CA GLY A 358 -4.14 -24.56 21.97
C GLY A 358 -5.47 -23.85 22.24
N ALA A 359 -5.82 -22.83 21.45
CA ALA A 359 -7.05 -22.06 21.64
C ALA A 359 -8.32 -22.88 21.36
N LEU A 360 -8.28 -23.77 20.36
CA LEU A 360 -9.37 -24.66 19.97
C LEU A 360 -9.39 -25.97 20.78
N ASN A 361 -8.43 -26.17 21.67
CA ASN A 361 -8.27 -27.37 22.50
C ASN A 361 -8.15 -28.65 21.65
N LEU A 362 -7.30 -28.58 20.62
CA LEU A 362 -6.91 -29.71 19.78
C LEU A 362 -5.61 -30.33 20.34
N PRO A 363 -5.52 -31.67 20.38
CA PRO A 363 -4.32 -32.36 20.86
C PRO A 363 -3.20 -32.34 19.80
N SER A 364 -1.95 -32.50 20.19
CA SER A 364 -0.81 -32.47 19.26
C SER A 364 -0.81 -33.63 18.26
N GLU A 365 -1.45 -34.77 18.58
CA GLU A 365 -1.63 -35.89 17.65
C GLU A 365 -2.53 -35.54 16.46
N PHE A 366 -3.28 -34.45 16.55
CA PHE A 366 -4.14 -33.96 15.46
C PHE A 366 -3.34 -33.66 14.18
N GLY A 367 -2.06 -33.29 14.29
CA GLY A 367 -1.19 -33.09 13.13
C GLY A 367 -0.90 -34.33 12.29
N GLN A 368 -1.26 -35.53 12.77
CA GLN A 368 -1.12 -36.79 12.01
C GLN A 368 -2.29 -37.05 11.06
N VAL A 369 -3.37 -36.28 11.18
CA VAL A 369 -4.58 -36.41 10.36
C VAL A 369 -4.30 -35.88 8.94
N ASP A 370 -5.09 -36.29 7.95
CA ASP A 370 -5.03 -35.73 6.61
C ASP A 370 -5.28 -34.20 6.62
N ILE A 371 -4.56 -33.45 5.78
CA ILE A 371 -4.55 -31.98 5.83
C ILE A 371 -5.92 -31.35 5.52
N ASP A 372 -6.74 -31.97 4.67
CA ASP A 372 -8.08 -31.48 4.33
C ASP A 372 -9.06 -31.71 5.49
N GLN A 373 -8.89 -32.81 6.20
CA GLN A 373 -9.62 -33.09 7.43
C GLN A 373 -9.18 -32.16 8.56
N GLN A 374 -7.88 -31.84 8.64
CA GLN A 374 -7.39 -30.85 9.59
C GLN A 374 -8.07 -29.50 9.36
N LEU A 375 -8.05 -29.01 8.11
CA LEU A 375 -8.72 -27.76 7.71
C LEU A 375 -10.18 -27.73 8.15
N SER A 376 -10.92 -28.80 7.85
CA SER A 376 -12.35 -28.91 8.17
C SER A 376 -12.61 -28.77 9.68
N VAL A 377 -11.79 -29.43 10.50
CA VAL A 377 -11.91 -29.36 11.97
C VAL A 377 -11.50 -27.99 12.51
N PHE A 378 -10.43 -27.36 11.99
CA PHE A 378 -10.08 -25.99 12.37
C PHE A 378 -11.24 -25.03 12.11
N LYS A 379 -11.82 -25.08 10.90
CA LYS A 379 -12.97 -24.25 10.49
C LYS A 379 -14.20 -24.49 11.37
N GLU A 380 -14.57 -25.75 11.60
CA GLU A 380 -15.72 -26.11 12.46
C GLU A 380 -15.54 -25.61 13.90
N ARG A 381 -14.34 -25.80 14.47
CA ARG A 381 -14.03 -25.37 15.83
C ARG A 381 -13.98 -23.86 15.94
N ALA A 382 -13.39 -23.16 14.96
CA ALA A 382 -13.38 -21.72 14.90
C ALA A 382 -14.81 -21.15 14.81
N GLN A 383 -15.65 -21.72 13.95
CA GLN A 383 -17.08 -21.37 13.85
C GLN A 383 -17.80 -21.55 15.19
N THR A 384 -17.53 -22.65 15.89
CA THR A 384 -18.15 -22.98 17.17
C THR A 384 -17.70 -22.05 18.30
N ILE A 385 -16.41 -21.71 18.34
CA ILE A 385 -15.79 -20.99 19.46
C ILE A 385 -15.85 -19.48 19.27
N PHE A 386 -15.58 -19.00 18.06
CA PHE A 386 -15.45 -17.57 17.74
C PHE A 386 -16.62 -17.02 16.94
N GLY A 387 -17.45 -17.88 16.34
CA GLY A 387 -18.69 -17.53 15.64
C GLY A 387 -18.56 -17.43 14.12
N SER A 388 -17.37 -17.61 13.56
CA SER A 388 -17.13 -17.67 12.11
C SER A 388 -16.01 -18.68 11.78
N ASP A 389 -16.03 -19.27 10.59
CA ASP A 389 -14.92 -20.02 10.01
C ASP A 389 -14.01 -19.16 9.12
N GLN A 390 -14.25 -17.85 9.06
CA GLN A 390 -13.49 -16.94 8.23
C GLN A 390 -12.27 -16.40 8.97
N VAL A 391 -11.08 -16.47 8.37
CA VAL A 391 -9.85 -15.94 8.99
C VAL A 391 -9.94 -14.42 9.20
N ASN A 392 -10.64 -13.72 8.30
CA ASN A 392 -10.82 -12.26 8.37
C ASN A 392 -11.51 -11.77 9.65
N GLN A 393 -12.21 -12.65 10.39
CA GLN A 393 -12.82 -12.29 11.68
C GLN A 393 -11.76 -11.82 12.70
N PHE A 394 -10.51 -12.27 12.57
CA PHE A 394 -9.41 -11.90 13.47
C PHE A 394 -8.77 -10.55 13.13
N SER A 395 -9.29 -9.83 12.13
CA SER A 395 -9.03 -8.39 11.96
C SER A 395 -9.76 -7.53 13.00
N ASP A 396 -10.78 -8.09 13.65
CA ASP A 396 -11.42 -7.49 14.81
C ASP A 396 -10.51 -7.65 16.04
N PRO A 397 -10.04 -6.55 16.66
CA PRO A 397 -9.18 -6.60 17.84
C PRO A 397 -9.79 -7.40 19.00
N GLU A 398 -11.12 -7.42 19.15
CA GLU A 398 -11.79 -8.18 20.22
C GLU A 398 -11.69 -9.69 19.97
N LYS A 399 -11.89 -10.12 18.70
CA LYS A 399 -11.78 -11.53 18.32
C LYS A 399 -10.34 -12.03 18.40
N LEU A 400 -9.38 -11.20 18.01
CA LEU A 400 -7.97 -11.51 18.16
C LEU A 400 -7.57 -11.64 19.64
N ASP A 401 -8.00 -10.70 20.50
CA ASP A 401 -7.73 -10.78 21.94
C ASP A 401 -8.38 -12.02 22.57
N GLU A 402 -9.59 -12.40 22.14
CA GLU A 402 -10.26 -13.61 22.59
C GLU A 402 -9.46 -14.87 22.21
N LEU A 403 -9.00 -14.98 20.96
CA LEU A 403 -8.18 -16.08 20.46
C LEU A 403 -6.88 -16.22 21.27
N ILE A 404 -6.13 -15.14 21.42
CA ILE A 404 -4.86 -15.14 22.14
C ILE A 404 -5.07 -15.43 23.63
N THR A 405 -6.08 -14.81 24.26
CA THR A 405 -6.43 -15.06 25.66
C THR A 405 -6.73 -16.54 25.89
N ARG A 406 -7.51 -17.17 25.02
CA ARG A 406 -7.82 -18.61 25.11
C ARG A 406 -6.56 -19.46 25.01
N TYR A 407 -5.68 -19.18 24.05
CA TYR A 407 -4.40 -19.87 23.92
C TYR A 407 -3.55 -19.74 25.20
N VAL A 408 -3.35 -18.52 25.70
CA VAL A 408 -2.52 -18.26 26.89
C VAL A 408 -3.07 -18.99 28.13
N VAL A 409 -4.40 -18.97 28.32
CA VAL A 409 -5.06 -19.69 29.43
C VAL A 409 -4.88 -21.21 29.28
N ARG A 410 -5.03 -21.76 28.07
CA ARG A 410 -4.85 -23.20 27.80
C ARG A 410 -3.40 -23.65 28.00
N SER A 411 -2.43 -22.85 27.58
CA SER A 411 -1.01 -23.07 27.84
C SER A 411 -0.70 -23.08 29.35
N GLN A 412 -1.27 -22.13 30.10
CA GLN A 412 -1.11 -22.06 31.55
C GLN A 412 -1.68 -23.30 32.27
N ILE A 413 -2.85 -23.79 31.86
CA ILE A 413 -3.46 -25.01 32.42
C ILE A 413 -2.60 -26.24 32.11
N SER A 414 -2.13 -26.37 30.87
CA SER A 414 -1.30 -27.50 30.43
C SER A 414 0.03 -27.53 31.20
N SER A 415 0.65 -26.37 31.39
CA SER A 415 1.88 -26.22 32.18
C SER A 415 1.68 -26.57 33.65
N PHE A 416 0.54 -26.18 34.25
CA PHE A 416 0.20 -26.54 35.63
C PHE A 416 0.03 -28.06 35.82
N ASN A 417 -0.61 -28.73 34.86
CA ASN A 417 -0.81 -30.18 34.90
C ASN A 417 0.51 -30.95 34.76
N ALA A 418 1.45 -30.47 33.94
CA ALA A 418 2.78 -31.07 33.80
C ALA A 418 3.61 -31.00 35.09
N GLY A 419 3.51 -29.90 35.84
CA GLY A 419 4.17 -29.74 37.15
C GLY A 419 3.55 -30.58 38.28
N SER A 420 2.27 -30.95 38.15
CA SER A 420 1.48 -31.66 39.17
C SER A 420 1.46 -33.19 38.99
N SER A 421 2.40 -33.75 38.23
CA SER A 421 2.49 -35.20 38.03
C SER A 421 2.50 -35.96 39.36
N SER A 422 1.90 -37.15 39.40
CA SER A 422 1.87 -37.99 40.60
C SER A 422 3.27 -38.29 41.15
N ALA A 423 4.30 -38.25 40.31
CA ALA A 423 5.71 -38.39 40.69
C ALA A 423 6.26 -37.16 41.46
N SER A 424 5.88 -35.93 41.09
CA SER A 424 6.30 -34.70 41.78
C SER A 424 5.56 -34.51 43.11
N ILE A 425 4.29 -34.90 43.19
CA ILE A 425 3.54 -34.96 44.46
C ILE A 425 4.16 -36.01 45.40
N ALA A 426 4.48 -37.20 44.88
CA ALA A 426 5.13 -38.26 45.66
C ALA A 426 6.52 -37.85 46.16
N LEU A 427 7.31 -37.13 45.35
CA LEU A 427 8.63 -36.63 45.77
C LEU A 427 8.51 -35.54 46.85
N THR A 428 7.50 -34.68 46.74
CA THR A 428 7.23 -33.64 47.75
C THR A 428 6.79 -34.24 49.08
N LEU A 429 6.02 -35.33 49.05
CA LEU A 429 5.61 -36.11 50.22
C LEU A 429 6.71 -37.02 50.78
N LEU A 430 7.73 -37.36 50.00
CA LEU A 430 8.89 -38.14 50.46
C LEU A 430 9.97 -37.25 51.10
N GLN A 431 9.96 -35.96 50.77
CA GLN A 431 10.88 -34.95 51.30
C GLN A 431 10.31 -34.19 52.52
N SER A 432 9.05 -34.40 52.86
CA SER A 432 8.39 -33.95 54.10
C SER A 432 8.44 -35.04 55.16
#